data_AF-A0A2D9KQ78-F1
#
_entry.id   AF-A0A2D9KQ78-F1
#
_cell.length_a   1.000
_cell.length_b   1.000
_cell.length_c   1.000
_cell.angle_alpha   90.00
_cell.angle_beta   90.00
_cell.angle_gamma   90.00
#
_symmetry.space_group_name_H-M   'P 1'
#
loop_
_entity.id
_entity.type
_entity.pdbx_description
1 polymer ?
#
loop_
_entity_poly.entity_id
_entity_poly.type
_entity_poly.pdbx_seq_one_letter_code
_entity_poly.pdbx_strand_id
1 'polypeptide(L)'
;MSTPIMPKATAVWLLDNTALTFQQIADFCHLHYLEVETLANQEVTTIIGLDPIINGQLTQEEIDRCTSDKDARLQLQKNLSVGLSNKKSKYTPIARRQDKPNAIAWLIKHYPTMRDGYIVKLIGTTKNTIEAIRTKTHWNIQNIKPQSPVLLDLCSQGSLDKYVEKTQKEAAQST
;
A
#
# COMPACT_ATOMS: atom_id res chain seq x y z
N MET A 1 -8.74 -1.86 -27.09
CA MET A 1 -9.86 -1.98 -26.14
C MET A 1 -9.27 -2.19 -24.76
N SER A 2 -9.78 -1.48 -23.75
CA SER A 2 -9.16 -1.41 -22.41
C SER A 2 -9.66 -2.56 -21.56
N THR A 3 -8.75 -3.41 -21.08
CA THR A 3 -9.07 -4.55 -20.20
C THR A 3 -9.07 -4.11 -18.73
N PRO A 4 -9.99 -4.60 -17.89
CA PRO A 4 -9.95 -4.34 -16.45
C PRO A 4 -8.70 -4.94 -15.80
N ILE A 5 -8.27 -4.34 -14.70
CA ILE A 5 -7.15 -4.82 -13.88
C ILE A 5 -7.55 -6.16 -13.25
N MET A 6 -6.73 -7.19 -13.46
CA MET A 6 -6.98 -8.56 -13.00
C MET A 6 -8.35 -9.12 -13.45
N PRO A 7 -8.54 -9.37 -14.76
CA PRO A 7 -9.84 -9.68 -15.35
C PRO A 7 -10.55 -10.90 -14.73
N LYS A 8 -9.80 -11.93 -14.32
CA LYS A 8 -10.37 -13.11 -13.63
C LYS A 8 -10.90 -12.79 -12.24
N ALA A 9 -10.18 -11.96 -11.47
CA ALA A 9 -10.61 -11.54 -10.14
C ALA A 9 -11.80 -10.59 -10.19
N THR A 10 -11.83 -9.69 -11.18
CA THR A 10 -12.99 -8.83 -11.43
C THR A 10 -14.21 -9.63 -11.90
N ALA A 11 -14.04 -10.65 -12.74
CA ALA A 11 -15.13 -11.52 -13.16
C ALA A 11 -15.76 -12.27 -11.97
N VAL A 12 -14.95 -12.82 -11.06
CA VAL A 12 -15.45 -13.47 -9.83
C VAL A 12 -16.27 -12.49 -8.99
N TRP A 13 -15.75 -11.27 -8.77
CA TRP A 13 -16.50 -10.27 -8.00
C TRP A 13 -17.83 -9.90 -8.66
N LEU A 14 -17.84 -9.69 -9.99
CA LEU A 14 -19.06 -9.36 -10.73
C LEU A 14 -20.09 -10.49 -10.68
N LEU A 15 -19.66 -11.75 -10.77
CA LEU A 15 -20.53 -12.92 -10.64
C LEU A 15 -21.23 -12.98 -9.28
N ASP A 16 -20.50 -12.69 -8.20
CA ASP A 16 -21.01 -12.82 -6.83
C ASP A 16 -21.84 -11.60 -6.39
N ASN A 17 -21.58 -10.41 -6.94
CA ASN A 17 -22.12 -9.14 -6.44
C ASN A 17 -23.11 -8.46 -7.41
N THR A 18 -23.30 -8.98 -8.62
CA THR A 18 -24.18 -8.38 -9.63
C THR A 18 -25.06 -9.41 -10.32
N ALA A 19 -26.18 -8.98 -10.89
CA ALA A 19 -27.09 -9.83 -11.67
C ALA A 19 -26.80 -9.78 -13.18
N LEU A 20 -25.56 -9.46 -13.56
CA LEU A 20 -25.13 -9.38 -14.96
C LEU A 20 -25.07 -10.77 -15.61
N THR A 21 -25.26 -10.80 -16.93
CA THR A 21 -25.16 -12.05 -17.69
C THR A 21 -23.70 -12.48 -17.87
N PHE A 22 -23.46 -13.78 -18.01
CA PHE A 22 -22.12 -14.32 -18.28
C PHE A 22 -21.50 -13.72 -19.54
N GLN A 23 -22.32 -13.41 -20.56
CA GLN A 23 -21.86 -12.78 -21.79
C GLN A 23 -21.39 -11.34 -21.57
N GLN A 24 -22.07 -10.55 -20.74
CA GLN A 24 -21.65 -9.19 -20.38
C GLN A 24 -20.34 -9.20 -19.58
N ILE A 25 -20.18 -10.14 -18.65
CA ILE A 25 -18.95 -10.30 -17.86
C ILE A 25 -17.80 -10.78 -18.74
N ALA A 26 -18.05 -11.74 -19.64
CA ALA A 26 -17.08 -12.24 -20.61
C ALA A 26 -16.56 -11.12 -21.53
N ASP A 27 -17.48 -10.32 -22.09
CA ASP A 27 -17.16 -9.16 -22.93
C ASP A 27 -16.34 -8.11 -22.19
N PHE A 28 -16.69 -7.80 -20.94
CA PHE A 28 -16.00 -6.81 -20.14
C PHE A 28 -14.59 -7.26 -19.74
N CYS A 29 -14.47 -8.47 -19.21
CA CYS A 29 -13.20 -9.06 -18.76
C CYS A 29 -12.35 -9.64 -19.91
N HIS A 30 -12.86 -9.63 -21.15
CA HIS A 30 -12.25 -10.27 -22.33
C HIS A 30 -11.92 -11.75 -22.08
N LEU A 31 -12.83 -12.45 -21.40
CA LEU A 31 -12.74 -13.88 -21.13
C LEU A 31 -13.69 -14.64 -22.04
N HIS A 32 -13.42 -15.93 -22.29
CA HIS A 32 -14.38 -16.76 -23.01
C HIS A 32 -15.61 -17.05 -22.13
N TYR A 33 -16.78 -17.20 -22.74
CA TYR A 33 -18.03 -17.55 -22.02
C TYR A 33 -17.84 -18.76 -21.09
N LEU A 34 -17.21 -19.82 -21.61
CA LEU A 34 -16.91 -21.04 -20.83
C LEU A 34 -15.97 -20.77 -19.64
N GLU A 35 -15.04 -19.81 -19.73
CA GLU A 35 -14.20 -19.45 -18.58
C GLU A 35 -15.04 -18.80 -17.48
N VAL A 36 -15.96 -17.90 -17.85
CA VAL A 36 -16.88 -17.26 -16.88
C VAL A 36 -17.82 -18.29 -16.25
N GLU A 37 -18.34 -19.22 -17.03
CA GLU A 37 -19.14 -20.35 -16.54
C GLU A 37 -18.33 -21.26 -15.60
N THR A 38 -17.06 -21.52 -15.91
CA THR A 38 -16.19 -22.28 -14.98
C THR A 38 -15.92 -21.53 -13.70
N LEU A 39 -15.76 -20.20 -13.74
CA LEU A 39 -15.58 -19.35 -12.56
C LEU A 39 -16.83 -19.33 -11.67
N ALA A 40 -18.02 -19.34 -12.27
CA ALA A 40 -19.29 -19.39 -11.54
C ALA A 40 -19.55 -20.75 -10.87
N ASN A 41 -19.11 -21.84 -11.51
CA ASN A 41 -19.34 -23.20 -11.01
C ASN A 41 -18.26 -23.71 -10.03
N GLN A 42 -17.07 -23.11 -10.01
CA GLN A 42 -15.96 -23.57 -9.17
C GLN A 42 -16.03 -22.95 -7.76
N GLU A 43 -16.65 -23.67 -6.82
CA GLU A 43 -16.66 -23.36 -5.36
C GLU A 43 -15.25 -23.27 -4.71
N VAL A 44 -14.17 -23.62 -5.42
CA VAL A 44 -12.80 -23.70 -4.87
C VAL A 44 -11.78 -23.00 -5.77
N THR A 45 -12.10 -21.81 -6.29
CA THR A 45 -11.10 -21.00 -6.99
C THR A 45 -10.37 -20.13 -5.97
N THR A 46 -9.05 -20.29 -5.80
CA THR A 46 -8.18 -19.46 -4.91
C THR A 46 -8.10 -17.98 -5.32
N ILE A 47 -8.93 -17.55 -6.27
CA ILE A 47 -8.93 -16.20 -6.83
C ILE A 47 -9.83 -15.34 -5.94
N ILE A 48 -9.21 -14.45 -5.17
CA ILE A 48 -9.93 -13.46 -4.37
C ILE A 48 -10.57 -12.45 -5.32
N GLY A 49 -11.91 -12.32 -5.27
CA GLY A 49 -12.65 -11.34 -6.06
C GLY A 49 -12.16 -9.92 -5.80
N LEU A 50 -11.94 -9.15 -6.87
CA LEU A 50 -11.48 -7.77 -6.79
C LEU A 50 -12.59 -6.81 -7.23
N ASP A 51 -13.03 -5.96 -6.31
CA ASP A 51 -14.07 -4.96 -6.55
C ASP A 51 -13.64 -3.92 -7.61
N PRO A 52 -14.32 -3.86 -8.77
CA PRO A 52 -14.02 -2.90 -9.83
C PRO A 52 -14.52 -1.48 -9.51
N ILE A 53 -15.50 -1.32 -8.61
CA ILE A 53 -16.02 -0.01 -8.17
C ILE A 53 -15.00 0.68 -7.27
N ILE A 54 -14.45 -0.03 -6.29
CA ILE A 54 -13.43 0.50 -5.37
C ILE A 54 -12.18 0.96 -6.15
N ASN A 55 -11.81 0.23 -7.20
CA ASN A 55 -10.68 0.58 -8.06
C ASN A 55 -10.99 1.69 -9.09
N GLY A 56 -12.22 2.21 -9.11
CA GLY A 56 -12.66 3.26 -10.02
C GLY A 56 -12.74 2.82 -11.49
N GLN A 57 -12.84 1.50 -11.74
CA GLN A 57 -12.93 0.91 -13.08
C GLN A 57 -14.37 0.88 -13.61
N LEU A 58 -15.35 0.72 -12.70
CA LEU A 58 -16.79 0.76 -12.97
C LEU A 58 -17.47 1.69 -11.96
N THR A 59 -18.66 2.17 -12.31
CA THR A 59 -19.55 2.87 -11.38
C THR A 59 -20.79 2.01 -11.13
N GLN A 60 -21.46 2.26 -10.00
CA GLN A 60 -22.69 1.53 -9.67
C GLN A 60 -23.77 1.76 -10.74
N GLU A 61 -23.87 2.99 -11.25
CA GLU A 61 -24.84 3.37 -12.28
C GLU A 61 -24.64 2.59 -13.59
N GLU A 62 -23.39 2.29 -13.94
CA GLU A 62 -23.05 1.52 -15.14
C GLU A 62 -23.42 0.03 -14.99
N ILE A 63 -23.26 -0.52 -13.78
CA ILE A 63 -23.72 -1.88 -13.44
C ILE A 63 -25.24 -1.94 -13.47
N ASP A 64 -25.93 -0.96 -12.89
CA ASP A 64 -27.40 -0.92 -12.86
C ASP A 64 -28.00 -0.78 -14.27
N ARG A 65 -27.36 0.01 -15.14
CA ARG A 65 -27.71 0.14 -16.56
C ARG A 65 -27.61 -1.21 -17.28
N CYS A 66 -26.50 -1.92 -17.11
CA CYS A 66 -26.28 -3.22 -17.74
C CYS A 66 -27.07 -4.37 -17.09
N THR A 67 -27.50 -4.20 -15.84
CA THR A 67 -28.40 -5.15 -15.16
C THR A 67 -29.82 -5.03 -15.71
N SER A 68 -30.24 -3.80 -16.06
CA SER A 68 -31.55 -3.53 -16.64
C SER A 68 -31.65 -3.90 -18.13
N ASP A 69 -30.54 -3.82 -18.86
CA ASP A 69 -30.46 -4.13 -20.28
C ASP A 69 -29.40 -5.22 -20.55
N LYS A 70 -29.87 -6.41 -20.93
CA LYS A 70 -29.01 -7.58 -21.16
C LYS A 70 -28.14 -7.48 -22.42
N ASP A 71 -28.51 -6.63 -23.38
CA ASP A 71 -27.74 -6.38 -24.60
C ASP A 71 -26.72 -5.25 -24.41
N ALA A 72 -26.81 -4.51 -23.32
CA ALA A 72 -25.86 -3.45 -22.99
C ALA A 72 -24.50 -4.02 -22.58
N ARG A 73 -23.43 -3.36 -23.05
CA ARG A 73 -22.04 -3.74 -22.78
C ARG A 73 -21.42 -2.77 -21.78
N LEU A 74 -20.86 -3.31 -20.70
CA LEU A 74 -20.12 -2.55 -19.69
C LEU A 74 -18.95 -1.79 -20.33
N GLN A 75 -18.80 -0.52 -19.98
CA GLN A 75 -17.67 0.31 -20.41
C GLN A 75 -16.73 0.63 -19.25
N LEU A 76 -15.43 0.42 -19.46
CA LEU A 76 -14.41 0.78 -18.49
C LEU A 76 -14.33 2.31 -18.36
N GLN A 77 -14.34 2.81 -17.13
CA GLN A 77 -14.18 4.24 -16.90
C GLN A 77 -12.77 4.71 -17.31
N LYS A 78 -12.71 5.70 -18.21
CA LYS A 78 -11.45 6.18 -18.83
C LYS A 78 -10.57 6.98 -17.87
N ASN A 79 -11.15 7.51 -16.79
CA ASN A 79 -10.47 8.32 -15.78
C ASN A 79 -10.09 7.48 -14.56
N LEU A 80 -9.20 6.52 -14.77
CA LEU A 80 -8.46 5.85 -13.70
C LEU A 80 -7.50 6.86 -13.07
N SER A 81 -7.99 7.75 -12.21
CA SER A 81 -7.14 8.41 -11.22
C SER A 81 -6.78 7.33 -10.22
N VAL A 82 -5.76 6.56 -10.58
CA VAL A 82 -5.15 5.55 -9.74
C VAL A 82 -4.52 6.29 -8.56
N GLY A 83 -5.33 6.55 -7.54
CA GLY A 83 -4.91 6.86 -6.18
C GLY A 83 -4.29 5.64 -5.50
N LEU A 84 -3.69 4.70 -6.26
CA LEU A 84 -2.69 3.81 -5.68
C LEU A 84 -1.52 4.71 -5.34
N SER A 85 -1.55 5.28 -4.14
CA SER A 85 -0.34 5.55 -3.36
C SER A 85 0.32 4.19 -3.17
N ASN A 86 0.95 3.70 -4.23
CA ASN A 86 1.99 2.71 -4.23
C ASN A 86 3.13 3.33 -3.45
N LYS A 87 2.98 3.41 -2.12
CA LYS A 87 4.08 3.31 -1.18
C LYS A 87 4.65 1.89 -1.32
N LYS A 88 5.16 1.58 -2.51
CA LYS A 88 6.14 0.53 -2.68
C LYS A 88 7.25 0.95 -1.75
N SER A 89 7.41 0.24 -0.63
CA SER A 89 8.57 0.38 0.23
C SER A 89 9.77 0.26 -0.71
N LYS A 90 10.46 1.37 -0.99
CA LYS A 90 11.62 1.38 -1.88
C LYS A 90 12.55 0.29 -1.37
N TYR A 91 12.79 -0.73 -2.20
CA TYR A 91 13.68 -1.83 -1.86
C TYR A 91 14.99 -1.23 -1.36
N THR A 92 15.29 -1.40 -0.07
CA THR A 92 16.54 -0.91 0.51
C THR A 92 17.61 -1.96 0.21
N PRO A 93 18.62 -1.64 -0.62
CA PRO A 93 19.69 -2.58 -0.96
C PRO A 93 20.35 -3.13 0.30
N ILE A 94 20.83 -4.37 0.27
CA ILE A 94 21.44 -5.05 1.44
C ILE A 94 22.56 -4.21 2.08
N ALA A 95 23.37 -3.54 1.24
CA ALA A 95 24.45 -2.66 1.67
C ALA A 95 23.96 -1.48 2.52
N ARG A 96 22.76 -0.97 2.24
CA ARG A 96 22.15 0.19 2.92
C ARG A 96 21.31 -0.22 4.13
N ARG A 97 21.25 -1.51 4.47
CA ARG A 97 20.54 -1.97 5.69
C ARG A 97 21.25 -1.54 6.96
N GLN A 98 22.57 -1.33 6.91
CA GLN A 98 23.36 -0.80 8.04
C GLN A 98 23.14 0.71 8.25
N ASP A 99 22.58 1.42 7.28
CA ASP A 99 22.29 2.85 7.40
C ASP A 99 21.15 3.11 8.40
N LYS A 100 20.17 2.20 8.47
CA LYS A 100 19.03 2.31 9.39
C LYS A 100 19.46 2.36 10.87
N PRO A 101 20.26 1.41 11.39
CA PRO A 101 20.70 1.48 12.78
C PRO A 101 21.59 2.70 13.07
N ASN A 102 22.41 3.13 12.12
CA ASN A 102 23.23 4.35 12.22
C ASN A 102 22.37 5.62 12.38
N ALA A 103 21.30 5.72 11.59
CA ALA A 103 20.33 6.81 11.68
C ALA A 103 19.54 6.82 13.00
N ILE A 104 19.11 5.65 13.47
CA ILE A 104 18.39 5.53 14.74
C ILE A 104 19.29 5.97 15.90
N ALA A 105 20.54 5.53 15.93
CA ALA A 105 21.49 5.93 16.97
C ALA A 105 21.74 7.44 16.97
N TRP A 106 21.77 8.08 15.80
CA TRP A 106 21.89 9.53 15.68
C TRP A 106 20.66 10.26 16.21
N LEU A 107 19.45 9.80 15.86
CA LEU A 107 18.20 10.39 16.34
C LEU A 107 18.05 10.29 17.85
N ILE A 108 18.33 9.13 18.45
CA ILE A 108 18.27 8.96 19.91
C ILE A 108 19.27 9.88 20.62
N LYS A 109 20.46 10.09 20.03
CA LYS A 109 21.50 10.95 20.60
C LYS A 109 21.14 12.44 20.54
N HIS A 110 20.56 12.91 19.44
CA HIS A 110 20.25 14.34 19.24
C HIS A 110 18.86 14.73 19.75
N TYR A 111 17.89 13.82 19.68
CA TYR A 111 16.50 14.04 20.05
C TYR A 111 16.01 12.94 21.02
N PRO A 112 16.49 12.90 22.27
CA PRO A 112 16.16 11.83 23.22
C PRO A 112 14.67 11.78 23.59
N THR A 113 13.95 12.92 23.46
CA THR A 113 12.52 13.06 23.72
C THR A 113 11.65 12.65 22.53
N MET A 114 12.25 12.33 21.37
CA MET A 114 11.51 11.93 20.17
C MET A 114 10.83 10.58 20.40
N ARG A 115 9.52 10.52 20.11
CA ARG A 115 8.75 9.29 20.23
C ARG A 115 9.14 8.28 19.16
N ASP A 116 9.18 7.00 19.54
CA ASP A 116 9.53 5.90 18.62
C ASP A 116 8.62 5.85 17.39
N GLY A 117 7.35 6.25 17.53
CA GLY A 117 6.41 6.34 16.41
C GLY A 117 6.84 7.32 15.30
N TYR A 118 7.57 8.38 15.64
CA TYR A 118 8.14 9.31 14.65
C TYR A 118 9.38 8.73 13.98
N ILE A 119 10.24 8.04 14.75
CA ILE A 119 11.43 7.35 14.23
C ILE A 119 11.03 6.27 13.22
N VAL A 120 9.98 5.48 13.53
CA VAL A 120 9.43 4.46 12.60
C VAL A 120 8.97 5.10 11.28
N LYS A 121 8.28 6.24 11.34
CA LYS A 121 7.78 6.95 10.16
C LYS A 121 8.90 7.61 9.34
N LEU A 122 9.98 8.05 9.98
CA LEU A 122 11.13 8.68 9.33
C LEU A 122 12.03 7.67 8.62
N ILE A 123 12.36 6.56 9.29
CA ILE A 123 13.39 5.62 8.82
C ILE A 123 12.79 4.38 8.15
N GLY A 124 11.52 4.03 8.45
CA GLY A 124 10.92 2.78 8.00
C GLY A 124 11.58 1.57 8.69
N THR A 125 11.60 1.60 10.01
CA THR A 125 12.13 0.56 10.90
C THR A 125 11.03 0.08 11.88
N THR A 126 11.30 -0.94 12.69
CA THR A 126 10.36 -1.42 13.72
C THR A 126 10.71 -0.85 15.10
N LYS A 127 9.71 -0.81 16.00
CA LYS A 127 9.91 -0.38 17.40
C LYS A 127 10.94 -1.25 18.13
N ASN A 128 10.91 -2.57 17.92
CA ASN A 128 11.87 -3.49 18.51
C ASN A 128 13.32 -3.16 18.10
N THR A 129 13.57 -2.77 16.85
CA THR A 129 14.91 -2.36 16.41
C THR A 129 15.35 -1.06 17.09
N ILE A 130 14.43 -0.10 17.29
CA ILE A 130 14.72 1.15 18.01
C ILE A 130 15.09 0.86 19.46
N GLU A 131 14.31 0.02 20.14
CA GLU A 131 14.57 -0.40 21.51
C GLU A 131 15.90 -1.15 21.64
N ALA A 132 16.21 -2.06 20.70
CA ALA A 132 17.47 -2.80 20.71
C ALA A 132 18.69 -1.88 20.57
N ILE A 133 18.58 -0.78 19.82
CA ILE A 133 19.64 0.22 19.69
C ILE A 133 19.72 1.08 20.95
N ARG A 134 18.57 1.47 21.54
CA ARG A 134 18.50 2.25 22.79
C ARG A 134 19.12 1.49 23.96
N THR A 135 18.83 0.20 24.07
CA THR A 135 19.33 -0.72 25.10
C THR A 135 20.70 -1.32 24.76
N LYS A 136 21.28 -0.98 23.60
CA LYS A 136 22.56 -1.51 23.11
C LYS A 136 22.61 -3.04 22.96
N THR A 137 21.47 -3.68 22.78
CA THR A 137 21.32 -5.14 22.60
C THR A 137 21.27 -5.57 21.12
N HIS A 138 21.34 -4.62 20.19
CA HIS A 138 21.41 -4.93 18.77
C HIS A 138 22.69 -5.72 18.43
N TRP A 139 22.56 -6.79 17.64
CA TRP A 139 23.67 -7.70 17.31
C TRP A 139 24.92 -6.99 16.74
N ASN A 140 24.72 -5.88 16.02
CA ASN A 140 25.81 -5.11 15.40
C ASN A 140 26.19 -3.83 16.17
N ILE A 141 25.88 -3.71 17.47
CA ILE A 141 26.03 -2.45 18.22
C ILE A 141 27.43 -1.84 18.17
N GLN A 142 28.47 -2.68 18.10
CA GLN A 142 29.87 -2.24 18.06
C GLN A 142 30.23 -1.49 16.76
N ASN A 143 29.56 -1.79 15.65
CA ASN A 143 29.84 -1.18 14.36
C ASN A 143 28.89 -0.02 14.01
N ILE A 144 27.92 0.29 14.89
CA ILE A 144 26.96 1.37 14.67
C ILE A 144 27.67 2.72 14.84
N LYS A 145 27.66 3.52 13.77
CA LYS A 145 28.19 4.89 13.76
C LYS A 145 27.04 5.87 13.64
N PRO A 146 26.75 6.69 14.67
CA PRO A 146 25.65 7.65 14.62
C PRO A 146 25.85 8.64 13.46
N GLN A 147 24.99 8.56 12.44
CA GLN A 147 25.02 9.43 11.27
C GLN A 147 23.61 9.95 10.95
N SER A 148 23.52 11.20 10.47
CA SER A 148 22.23 11.84 10.21
C SER A 148 21.41 11.07 9.16
N PRO A 149 20.10 10.85 9.38
CA PRO A 149 19.23 10.15 8.43
C PRO A 149 19.09 10.90 7.09
N VAL A 150 19.33 12.21 7.08
CA VAL A 150 19.30 13.03 5.86
C VAL A 150 20.54 12.76 5.01
N LEU A 151 21.71 12.66 5.63
CA LEU A 151 22.96 12.32 4.94
C LEU A 151 22.94 10.88 4.40
N LEU A 152 22.22 10.00 5.07
CA LEU A 152 22.00 8.62 4.64
C LEU A 152 20.87 8.49 3.62
N ASP A 153 20.26 9.61 3.20
CA ASP A 153 19.15 9.66 2.23
C ASP A 153 17.99 8.72 2.62
N LEU A 154 17.73 8.61 3.94
CA LEU A 154 16.62 7.85 4.52
C LEU A 154 15.39 8.74 4.71
N CYS A 155 15.60 10.02 5.00
CA CYS A 155 14.53 11.02 5.06
C CYS A 155 14.97 12.35 4.43
N SER A 156 14.00 13.16 4.03
CA SER A 156 14.25 14.55 3.61
C SER A 156 14.39 15.45 4.84
N GLN A 157 15.19 16.50 4.71
CA GLN A 157 15.37 17.56 5.73
C GLN A 157 14.02 18.09 6.23
N GLY A 158 13.11 18.44 5.31
CA GLY A 158 11.78 18.94 5.68
C GLY A 158 10.89 17.91 6.39
N SER A 159 11.15 16.62 6.24
CA SER A 159 10.47 15.59 7.04
C SER A 159 11.04 15.51 8.45
N LEU A 160 12.37 15.62 8.59
CA LEU A 160 13.03 15.61 9.90
C LEU A 160 12.57 16.80 10.75
N ASP A 161 12.62 18.01 10.19
CA ASP A 161 12.25 19.25 10.88
C ASP A 161 10.79 19.19 11.39
N LYS A 162 9.86 18.70 10.55
CA LYS A 162 8.45 18.50 10.94
C LYS A 162 8.25 17.65 12.19
N TYR A 163 9.02 16.57 12.36
CA TYR A 163 8.90 15.70 13.53
C TYR A 163 9.66 16.23 14.75
N VAL A 164 10.75 16.98 14.52
CA VAL A 164 11.46 17.69 15.58
C VAL A 164 10.56 18.78 16.19
N GLU A 165 9.92 19.60 15.37
CA GLU A 165 8.96 20.62 15.83
C GLU A 165 7.81 20.00 16.63
N LYS A 166 7.25 18.88 16.16
CA LYS A 166 6.21 18.15 16.90
C LYS A 166 6.71 17.65 18.25
N THR A 167 7.90 17.08 18.28
CA THR A 167 8.52 16.60 19.53
C THR A 167 8.74 17.74 20.52
N GLN A 168 9.19 18.91 20.04
CA GLN A 168 9.38 20.10 20.89
C GLN A 168 8.05 20.64 21.44
N LYS A 169 7.00 20.71 20.61
CA LYS A 169 5.66 21.12 21.05
C LYS A 169 5.10 20.19 22.12
N GLU A 170 5.32 18.88 21.96
CA GLU A 170 4.87 17.87 22.91
C GLU A 170 5.66 17.91 24.22
N ALA A 171 6.97 18.16 24.15
CA ALA A 171 7.79 18.37 25.34
C ALA A 171 7.35 19.63 26.10
N ALA A 172 7.04 20.72 25.40
CA ALA A 172 6.55 21.96 26.01
C ALA A 172 5.15 21.83 26.64
N GLN A 173 4.30 20.94 26.13
CA GLN A 173 2.96 20.65 26.69
C GLN A 173 2.99 19.68 27.87
N SER A 174 4.12 19.00 28.10
CA SER A 174 4.29 18.04 29.19
C SER A 174 4.96 18.66 30.43
N THR A 175 5.11 20.00 30.44
CA THR A 175 5.58 20.83 31.55
C THR A 175 4.44 21.71 32.02
#